data_AF-A0A918MHE4-F1
#
_entry.id   AF-A0A918MHE4-F1
#
_cell.length_a   1.000
_cell.length_b   1.000
_cell.length_c   1.000
_cell.angle_alpha   90.00
_cell.angle_beta   90.00
_cell.angle_gamma   90.00
#
_symmetry.space_group_name_H-M   'P 1'
#
loop_
_entity.id
_entity.type
_entity.pdbx_description
1 polymer ?
#
loop_
_entity_poly.entity_id
_entity_poly.type
_entity_poly.pdbx_seq_one_letter_code
_entity_poly.pdbx_strand_id
1 'polypeptide(L)'
;MKKRLKEELRKLSTEIITARSTGDITSLYESARELYEKLAVLKYIEEKLNEVEIDVSKSAIGSKFETMANSVLSANSSVPESNPHEEDIITPGIETIKDMVSEMPNPTTIDEVLSQFSSNSELINDKDLFMPKVVANTKPVANAHANHTHRNIKIDLNDKLAFVKHLFNNNMEDYNRVLSQLSTIDTEERSISFIVNMVKPDYDNWVGKEEYETRFMNIISRKFS
;
A
#
# COMPACT_ATOMS: atom_id res chain seq x y z
N MET A 1 6.46 -12.94 14.71
CA MET A 1 5.50 -11.87 15.03
C MET A 1 4.57 -12.23 16.21
N LYS A 2 3.79 -13.32 16.12
CA LYS A 2 2.87 -13.79 17.18
C LYS A 2 3.48 -13.91 18.58
N LYS A 3 4.69 -14.48 18.70
CA LYS A 3 5.39 -14.65 19.99
C LYS A 3 5.73 -13.32 20.67
N ARG A 4 6.27 -12.35 19.91
CA ARG A 4 6.61 -11.01 20.42
C ARG A 4 5.38 -10.26 20.92
N LEU A 5 4.27 -10.36 20.20
CA LEU A 5 3.02 -9.71 20.58
C LEU A 5 2.43 -10.29 21.88
N LYS A 6 2.54 -11.62 22.08
CA LYS A 6 2.17 -12.28 23.35
C LYS A 6 3.05 -11.85 24.53
N GLU A 7 4.34 -11.64 24.29
CA GLU A 7 5.29 -11.19 25.33
C GLU A 7 5.00 -9.74 25.74
N GLU A 8 4.73 -8.85 24.78
CA GLU A 8 4.33 -7.47 25.04
C GLU A 8 3.00 -7.38 25.79
N LEU A 9 1.99 -8.19 25.43
CA LEU A 9 0.73 -8.29 26.16
C LEU A 9 0.94 -8.73 27.61
N ARG A 10 1.85 -9.68 27.85
CA ARG A 10 2.19 -10.14 29.20
C ARG A 10 2.87 -9.05 30.01
N LYS A 11 3.76 -8.26 29.38
CA LYS A 11 4.43 -7.11 30.00
C LYS A 11 3.41 -6.04 30.41
N LEU A 12 2.56 -5.59 29.48
CA LEU A 12 1.50 -4.60 29.72
C LEU A 12 0.52 -5.05 30.80
N SER A 13 0.13 -6.33 30.79
CA SER A 13 -0.73 -6.89 31.84
C SER A 13 -0.06 -6.81 33.22
N THR A 14 1.22 -7.13 33.30
CA THR A 14 1.99 -7.06 34.57
C THR A 14 2.18 -5.62 35.03
N GLU A 15 2.38 -4.70 34.10
CA GLU A 15 2.49 -3.26 34.35
C GLU A 15 1.20 -2.68 34.93
N ILE A 16 0.04 -3.02 34.35
CA ILE A 16 -1.30 -2.64 34.86
C ILE A 16 -1.54 -3.20 36.26
N ILE A 17 -1.13 -4.44 36.52
CA ILE A 17 -1.28 -5.06 37.85
C ILE A 17 -0.37 -4.37 38.87
N THR A 18 0.85 -3.99 38.48
CA THR A 18 1.84 -3.34 39.36
C THR A 18 1.51 -1.87 39.63
N ALA A 19 0.90 -1.17 38.65
CA ALA A 19 0.52 0.23 38.75
C ALA A 19 -0.63 0.50 39.75
N ARG A 20 -1.32 -0.54 40.24
CA ARG A 20 -2.45 -0.46 41.20
C ARG A 20 -2.14 0.26 42.51
N SER A 21 -0.87 0.49 42.87
CA SER A 21 -0.52 1.08 44.16
C SER A 21 -0.45 2.62 44.17
N THR A 22 -0.33 3.31 43.01
CA THR A 22 -0.02 4.77 42.99
C THR A 22 -0.49 5.55 41.75
N GLY A 23 -1.32 5.01 40.85
CA GLY A 23 -1.54 5.59 39.51
C GLY A 23 -2.88 6.31 39.26
N ASP A 24 -2.80 7.48 38.63
CA ASP A 24 -3.91 8.27 38.06
C ASP A 24 -4.79 7.43 37.11
N ILE A 25 -6.12 7.58 37.22
CA ILE A 25 -7.12 6.78 36.48
C ILE A 25 -6.90 6.84 34.96
N THR A 26 -6.40 7.98 34.47
CA THR A 26 -6.12 8.26 33.07
C THR A 26 -5.05 7.35 32.52
N SER A 27 -3.95 7.19 33.26
CA SER A 27 -2.83 6.32 32.86
C SER A 27 -3.27 4.86 32.75
N LEU A 28 -4.13 4.41 33.67
CA LEU A 28 -4.65 3.05 33.67
C LEU A 28 -5.58 2.79 32.47
N TYR A 29 -6.38 3.80 32.10
CA TYR A 29 -7.22 3.75 30.91
C TYR A 29 -6.40 3.66 29.61
N GLU A 30 -5.33 4.45 29.50
CA GLU A 30 -4.43 4.40 28.33
C GLU A 30 -3.73 3.04 28.22
N SER A 31 -3.18 2.50 29.31
CA SER A 31 -2.56 1.16 29.29
C SER A 31 -3.58 0.05 28.96
N ALA A 32 -4.81 0.16 29.46
CA ALA A 32 -5.87 -0.80 29.14
C ALA A 32 -6.28 -0.73 27.66
N ARG A 33 -6.32 0.49 27.08
CA ARG A 33 -6.54 0.69 25.64
C ARG A 33 -5.44 0.07 24.80
N GLU A 34 -4.18 0.31 25.15
CA GLU A 34 -3.04 -0.28 24.41
C GLU A 34 -3.07 -1.81 24.48
N LEU A 35 -3.41 -2.38 25.64
CA LEU A 35 -3.58 -3.82 25.80
C LEU A 35 -4.69 -4.37 24.87
N TYR A 36 -5.83 -3.68 24.79
CA TYR A 36 -6.94 -4.08 23.91
C TYR A 36 -6.54 -4.03 22.43
N GLU A 37 -5.88 -2.95 21.98
CA GLU A 37 -5.44 -2.81 20.59
C GLU A 37 -4.48 -3.94 20.20
N LYS A 38 -3.49 -4.26 21.06
CA LYS A 38 -2.55 -5.37 20.81
C LYS A 38 -3.23 -6.73 20.83
N LEU A 39 -4.23 -6.93 21.69
CA LEU A 39 -5.03 -8.15 21.72
C LEU A 39 -5.86 -8.31 20.44
N ALA A 40 -6.46 -7.24 19.94
CA ALA A 40 -7.25 -7.24 18.71
C ALA A 40 -6.41 -7.63 17.50
N VAL A 41 -5.18 -7.11 17.40
CA VAL A 41 -4.22 -7.51 16.36
C VAL A 41 -3.85 -8.99 16.50
N LEU A 42 -3.61 -9.48 17.72
CA LEU A 42 -3.32 -10.90 17.94
C LEU A 42 -4.50 -11.79 17.51
N LYS A 43 -5.73 -11.39 17.84
CA LYS A 43 -6.96 -12.08 17.45
C LYS A 43 -7.10 -12.13 15.92
N TYR A 44 -6.89 -11.00 15.25
CA TYR A 44 -6.92 -10.93 13.79
C TYR A 44 -5.88 -11.84 13.14
N ILE A 45 -4.65 -11.85 13.66
CA ILE A 45 -3.59 -12.75 13.18
C ILE A 45 -4.01 -14.20 13.38
N GLU A 46 -4.59 -14.55 14.53
CA GLU A 46 -4.99 -15.92 14.82
C GLU A 46 -6.20 -16.38 13.99
N GLU A 47 -7.16 -15.51 13.67
CA GLU A 47 -8.31 -15.84 12.84
C GLU A 47 -8.00 -15.84 11.33
N LYS A 48 -7.12 -14.96 10.86
CA LYS A 48 -6.89 -14.74 9.42
C LYS A 48 -5.59 -15.35 8.88
N LEU A 49 -4.54 -15.48 9.69
CA LEU A 49 -3.28 -16.09 9.23
C LEU A 49 -3.22 -17.60 9.48
N ASN A 50 -4.03 -18.17 10.38
CA ASN A 50 -4.16 -19.63 10.50
C ASN A 50 -4.95 -20.25 9.32
N GLU A 51 -5.80 -19.47 8.64
CA GLU A 51 -6.52 -19.92 7.44
C GLU A 51 -5.63 -19.86 6.19
N VAL A 52 -4.55 -19.06 6.24
CA VAL A 52 -3.53 -18.92 5.20
C VAL A 52 -2.37 -19.88 5.51
N GLU A 53 -2.68 -21.16 5.70
CA GLU A 53 -1.72 -22.20 5.32
C GLU A 53 -1.75 -22.26 3.80
N ILE A 54 -0.86 -21.50 3.15
CA ILE A 54 -0.58 -21.66 1.73
C ILE A 54 0.03 -23.05 1.60
N ASP A 55 -0.82 -24.02 1.27
CA ASP A 55 -0.45 -25.38 0.90
C ASP A 55 0.37 -25.31 -0.40
N VAL A 56 1.66 -25.01 -0.24
CA VAL A 56 2.66 -25.00 -1.32
C VAL A 56 2.75 -26.36 -2.03
N SER A 57 2.24 -27.44 -1.42
CA SER A 57 2.16 -28.76 -2.03
C SER A 57 1.03 -28.90 -3.06
N LYS A 58 0.02 -28.02 -3.05
CA LYS A 58 -1.06 -28.01 -4.07
C LYS A 58 -0.82 -27.03 -5.22
N SER A 59 0.18 -26.16 -5.13
CA SER A 59 0.49 -25.25 -6.24
C SER A 59 1.19 -26.02 -7.36
N ALA A 60 0.52 -26.19 -8.50
CA ALA A 60 1.06 -26.82 -9.70
C ALA A 60 2.38 -26.19 -10.20
N ILE A 61 2.68 -24.97 -9.75
CA ILE A 61 3.93 -24.26 -10.01
C ILE A 61 5.06 -24.76 -9.09
N GLY A 62 4.76 -25.06 -7.81
CA GLY A 62 5.74 -25.57 -6.84
C GLY A 62 6.36 -26.90 -7.28
N SER A 63 5.52 -27.85 -7.71
CA SER A 63 6.00 -29.16 -8.22
C SER A 63 6.88 -29.03 -9.47
N LYS A 64 6.55 -28.11 -10.38
CA LYS A 64 7.37 -27.83 -11.57
C LYS A 64 8.72 -27.21 -11.19
N PHE A 65 8.72 -26.29 -10.22
CA PHE A 65 9.96 -25.70 -9.69
C PHE A 65 10.84 -26.72 -8.99
N GLU A 66 10.26 -27.61 -8.19
CA GLU A 66 11.00 -28.66 -7.49
C GLU A 66 11.62 -29.67 -8.47
N THR A 67 10.88 -30.03 -9.53
CA THR A 67 11.40 -30.89 -10.62
C THR A 67 12.55 -30.21 -11.35
N MET A 68 12.41 -28.92 -11.68
CA MET A 68 13.48 -28.16 -12.35
C MET A 68 14.70 -28.00 -11.45
N ALA A 69 14.52 -27.68 -10.16
CA ALA A 69 15.59 -27.54 -9.18
C ALA A 69 16.40 -28.82 -8.99
N ASN A 70 15.71 -29.97 -8.86
CA ASN A 70 16.38 -31.26 -8.74
C ASN A 70 17.14 -31.65 -10.03
N SER A 71 16.61 -31.28 -11.20
CA SER A 71 17.27 -31.52 -12.49
C SER A 71 18.58 -30.73 -12.62
N VAL A 72 18.58 -29.43 -12.27
CA VAL A 72 19.80 -28.59 -12.36
C VAL A 72 20.87 -28.97 -11.32
N LEU A 73 20.46 -29.41 -10.13
CA LEU A 73 21.40 -29.88 -9.10
C LEU A 73 22.05 -31.21 -9.51
N SER A 74 21.27 -32.14 -10.09
CA SER A 74 21.80 -33.41 -10.57
C SER A 74 22.70 -33.25 -11.80
N ALA A 75 22.39 -32.32 -12.70
CA ALA A 75 23.16 -32.10 -13.92
C ALA A 75 24.55 -31.52 -13.62
N ASN A 76 24.67 -30.60 -12.65
CA ASN A 76 25.95 -30.00 -12.28
C ASN A 76 26.87 -30.96 -11.48
N SER A 77 26.35 -32.01 -10.87
CA SER A 77 27.17 -33.00 -10.13
C SER A 77 28.03 -33.89 -11.04
N SER A 78 27.77 -33.91 -12.36
CA SER A 78 28.49 -34.78 -13.31
C SER A 78 29.65 -34.09 -14.02
N VAL A 79 29.84 -32.78 -13.81
CA VAL A 79 30.94 -32.02 -14.40
C VAL A 79 32.04 -31.90 -13.34
N PRO A 80 33.24 -32.46 -13.57
CA PRO A 80 34.37 -32.26 -12.66
C PRO A 80 34.67 -30.77 -12.52
N GLU A 81 34.79 -30.28 -11.28
CA GLU A 81 35.05 -28.87 -10.97
C GLU A 81 36.48 -28.42 -11.36
N SER A 82 37.32 -29.34 -11.84
CA SER A 82 38.70 -29.06 -12.23
C SER A 82 38.86 -29.26 -13.73
N ASN A 83 39.09 -28.15 -14.43
CA ASN A 83 39.50 -28.14 -15.82
C ASN A 83 41.00 -28.52 -15.90
N PRO A 84 41.39 -29.64 -16.57
CA PRO A 84 42.77 -30.13 -16.59
C PRO A 84 43.73 -29.36 -17.51
N HIS A 85 43.28 -28.31 -18.20
CA HIS A 85 44.11 -27.48 -19.08
C HIS A 85 44.01 -26.00 -18.68
N GLU A 86 44.99 -25.51 -17.92
CA GLU A 86 45.08 -24.09 -17.51
C GLU A 86 45.67 -23.16 -18.58
N GLU A 87 46.22 -23.67 -19.68
CA GLU A 87 47.01 -22.85 -20.62
C GLU A 87 46.31 -22.45 -21.94
N ASP A 88 45.07 -22.90 -22.20
CA ASP A 88 44.40 -22.62 -23.49
C ASP A 88 43.53 -21.34 -23.51
N ILE A 89 43.52 -20.54 -22.43
CA ILE A 89 42.81 -19.25 -22.39
C ILE A 89 43.79 -18.11 -22.74
N ILE A 90 44.40 -18.17 -23.91
CA ILE A 90 44.98 -16.97 -24.53
C ILE A 90 43.89 -16.28 -25.33
N THR A 91 43.32 -15.20 -24.79
CA THR A 91 42.40 -14.32 -25.52
C THR A 91 43.21 -13.29 -26.32
N PRO A 92 43.29 -13.39 -27.67
CA PRO A 92 43.96 -12.40 -28.50
C PRO A 92 43.01 -11.21 -28.67
N GLY A 93 43.00 -10.31 -27.69
CA GLY A 93 42.08 -9.16 -27.70
C GLY A 93 42.25 -8.17 -26.55
N ILE A 94 43.12 -8.47 -25.58
CA ILE A 94 43.40 -7.54 -24.46
C ILE A 94 44.33 -6.39 -24.88
N GLU A 95 45.17 -6.61 -25.90
CA GLU A 95 46.13 -5.60 -26.37
C GLU A 95 45.45 -4.44 -27.12
N THR A 96 44.38 -4.70 -27.88
CA THR A 96 43.64 -3.66 -28.61
C THR A 96 42.84 -2.73 -27.68
N ILE A 97 42.45 -3.20 -26.49
CA ILE A 97 41.71 -2.39 -25.51
C ILE A 97 42.65 -1.39 -24.82
N LYS A 98 43.94 -1.72 -24.69
CA LYS A 98 44.94 -0.87 -24.04
C LYS A 98 45.22 0.42 -24.84
N ASP A 99 45.28 0.33 -26.16
CA ASP A 99 45.46 1.49 -27.05
C ASP A 99 44.22 2.40 -27.09
N MET A 100 43.01 1.85 -26.93
CA MET A 100 41.77 2.64 -26.92
C MET A 100 41.59 3.48 -25.64
N VAL A 101 42.15 3.06 -24.51
CA VAL A 101 42.04 3.77 -23.22
C VAL A 101 42.94 5.01 -23.15
N SER A 102 43.99 5.06 -23.99
CA SER A 102 44.91 6.20 -24.01
C SER A 102 44.37 7.45 -24.71
N GLU A 103 43.27 7.33 -25.48
CA GLU A 103 42.61 8.42 -26.21
C GLU A 103 41.41 9.01 -25.44
N MET A 104 41.18 8.57 -24.20
CA MET A 104 40.08 9.06 -23.37
C MET A 104 40.53 10.33 -22.62
N PRO A 105 39.84 11.47 -22.75
CA PRO A 105 40.21 12.67 -22.01
C PRO A 105 40.13 12.40 -20.51
N ASN A 106 41.12 12.91 -19.76
CA ASN A 106 41.20 12.73 -18.30
C ASN A 106 39.86 13.08 -17.62
N PRO A 107 39.46 12.34 -16.57
CA PRO A 107 38.18 12.57 -15.92
C PRO A 107 38.17 13.94 -15.27
N THR A 108 37.45 14.87 -15.88
CA THR A 108 36.99 16.10 -15.23
C THR A 108 36.31 15.68 -13.93
N THR A 109 36.71 16.29 -12.81
CA THR A 109 36.21 15.91 -11.50
C THR A 109 34.69 16.09 -11.46
N ILE A 110 34.00 15.10 -10.89
CA ILE A 110 32.54 15.05 -10.75
C ILE A 110 31.99 16.32 -10.08
N ASP A 111 32.83 17.00 -9.29
CA ASP A 111 32.57 18.24 -8.57
C ASP A 111 32.38 19.47 -9.48
N GLU A 112 33.16 19.57 -10.57
CA GLU A 112 33.00 20.66 -11.56
C GLU A 112 31.69 20.51 -12.34
N VAL A 113 31.32 19.28 -12.66
CA VAL A 113 30.08 18.97 -13.40
C VAL A 113 28.86 19.31 -12.54
N LEU A 114 28.88 18.93 -11.25
CA LEU A 114 27.79 19.19 -10.30
C LEU A 114 27.60 20.70 -10.02
N SER A 115 28.71 21.45 -10.01
CA SER A 115 28.71 22.91 -9.82
C SER A 115 28.08 23.65 -11.00
N GLN A 116 28.29 23.15 -12.22
CA GLN A 116 27.67 23.67 -13.45
C GLN A 116 26.15 23.41 -13.48
N PHE A 117 25.68 22.28 -12.93
CA PHE A 117 24.25 21.95 -12.86
C PHE A 117 23.48 22.75 -11.81
N SER A 118 24.14 23.11 -10.70
CA SER A 118 23.50 23.84 -9.60
C SER A 118 23.33 25.34 -9.88
N SER A 119 24.07 25.89 -10.85
CA SER A 119 24.05 27.32 -11.20
C SER A 119 22.97 27.70 -12.23
N ASN A 120 22.41 26.74 -12.98
CA ASN A 120 21.32 26.96 -13.92
C ASN A 120 20.00 26.36 -13.40
N SER A 121 19.42 27.01 -12.39
CA SER A 121 18.07 26.69 -11.94
C SER A 121 17.04 27.53 -12.69
N GLU A 122 16.75 27.14 -13.94
CA GLU A 122 15.45 27.41 -14.55
C GLU A 122 14.58 26.16 -14.38
N LEU A 123 13.61 26.27 -13.47
CA LEU A 123 12.67 25.22 -13.09
C LEU A 123 11.81 24.80 -14.29
N ILE A 124 12.04 23.58 -14.80
CA ILE A 124 11.02 22.83 -15.52
C ILE A 124 10.58 21.67 -14.62
N ASN A 125 9.39 21.82 -14.04
CA ASN A 125 8.68 20.79 -13.28
C ASN A 125 8.18 19.73 -14.27
N ASP A 126 8.98 18.70 -14.54
CA ASP A 126 8.60 17.60 -15.44
C ASP A 126 8.23 16.34 -14.65
N LYS A 127 7.20 16.46 -13.80
CA LYS A 127 6.62 15.32 -13.05
C LYS A 127 5.82 14.35 -13.94
N ASP A 128 5.58 14.68 -15.20
CA ASP A 128 4.74 13.89 -16.10
C ASP A 128 5.51 12.83 -16.91
N LEU A 129 6.84 12.80 -16.87
CA LEU A 129 7.63 11.81 -17.63
C LEU A 129 7.83 10.45 -16.94
N PHE A 130 7.47 10.32 -15.66
CA PHE A 130 7.70 9.10 -14.87
C PHE A 130 6.43 8.33 -14.48
N MET A 131 5.26 8.66 -15.04
CA MET A 131 4.06 7.86 -14.85
C MET A 131 4.01 6.70 -15.86
N PRO A 132 3.81 5.43 -15.42
CA PRO A 132 3.56 4.33 -16.33
C PRO A 132 2.26 4.61 -17.10
N LYS A 133 2.36 4.76 -18.42
CA LYS A 133 1.21 4.96 -19.30
C LYS A 133 0.36 3.69 -19.31
N VAL A 134 -0.76 3.71 -18.59
CA VAL A 134 -1.76 2.63 -18.61
C VAL A 134 -2.40 2.52 -20.00
N VAL A 135 -2.00 1.48 -20.74
CA VAL A 135 -2.65 1.08 -21.99
C VAL A 135 -3.86 0.20 -21.67
N ALA A 136 -5.02 0.71 -22.04
CA ALA A 136 -6.29 0.00 -21.97
C ALA A 136 -6.38 -1.10 -23.04
N ASN A 137 -6.72 -2.32 -22.57
CA ASN A 137 -7.58 -3.36 -23.16
C ASN A 137 -6.96 -4.76 -23.19
N THR A 138 -7.57 -5.72 -22.48
CA THR A 138 -8.24 -6.90 -23.08
C THR A 138 -8.98 -7.73 -22.01
N LYS A 139 -10.33 -7.68 -22.10
CA LYS A 139 -11.38 -8.71 -21.83
C LYS A 139 -11.41 -9.56 -20.53
N PRO A 140 -12.62 -9.95 -20.06
CA PRO A 140 -12.85 -10.40 -18.69
C PRO A 140 -12.66 -11.92 -18.54
N VAL A 141 -11.91 -12.33 -17.53
CA VAL A 141 -11.98 -13.70 -17.01
C VAL A 141 -12.92 -13.68 -15.82
N ALA A 142 -14.09 -14.29 -16.00
CA ALA A 142 -14.97 -14.66 -14.92
C ALA A 142 -14.25 -15.71 -14.05
N ASN A 143 -14.11 -15.45 -12.76
CA ASN A 143 -14.14 -16.46 -11.71
C ASN A 143 -14.72 -15.83 -10.44
N ALA A 144 -15.82 -16.43 -10.01
CA ALA A 144 -16.71 -15.99 -8.97
C ALA A 144 -16.08 -16.14 -7.58
N HIS A 145 -16.14 -15.06 -6.78
CA HIS A 145 -16.51 -15.03 -5.36
C HIS A 145 -17.04 -13.63 -5.05
N ALA A 146 -18.17 -13.28 -5.68
CA ALA A 146 -18.97 -12.14 -5.27
C ALA A 146 -20.19 -12.71 -4.54
N ASN A 147 -20.26 -12.46 -3.23
CA ASN A 147 -21.52 -12.30 -2.51
C ASN A 147 -21.27 -11.46 -1.24
N HIS A 148 -20.64 -10.30 -1.42
CA HIS A 148 -21.09 -9.14 -0.66
C HIS A 148 -21.67 -8.19 -1.69
N THR A 149 -22.99 -8.11 -1.70
CA THR A 149 -23.74 -7.07 -2.39
C THR A 149 -23.37 -5.72 -1.77
N HIS A 150 -22.22 -5.19 -2.15
CA HIS A 150 -21.91 -3.78 -1.96
C HIS A 150 -22.97 -3.03 -2.76
N ARG A 151 -23.96 -2.48 -2.06
CA ARG A 151 -24.87 -1.46 -2.61
C ARG A 151 -24.00 -0.24 -2.90
N ASN A 152 -23.30 -0.29 -4.03
CA ASN A 152 -22.47 0.80 -4.51
C ASN A 152 -23.40 1.98 -4.73
N ILE A 153 -23.14 3.09 -4.02
CA ILE A 153 -23.87 4.33 -4.19
C ILE A 153 -23.61 4.77 -5.64
N LYS A 154 -24.60 4.62 -6.52
CA LYS A 154 -24.50 5.04 -7.91
C LYS A 154 -24.70 6.56 -7.94
N ILE A 155 -23.60 7.29 -7.87
CA ILE A 155 -23.59 8.75 -7.96
C ILE A 155 -23.30 9.14 -9.41
N ASP A 156 -24.12 10.03 -9.96
CA ASP A 156 -23.91 10.57 -11.30
C ASP A 156 -22.61 11.41 -11.36
N LEU A 157 -21.95 11.43 -12.52
CA LEU A 157 -20.69 12.15 -12.67
C LEU A 157 -20.87 13.66 -12.44
N ASN A 158 -22.01 14.22 -12.87
CA ASN A 158 -22.32 15.63 -12.66
C ASN A 158 -22.54 15.94 -11.18
N ASP A 159 -23.17 15.01 -10.46
CA ASP A 159 -23.47 15.14 -9.03
C ASP A 159 -22.19 15.05 -8.21
N LYS A 160 -21.33 14.08 -8.55
CA LYS A 160 -20.00 13.95 -7.98
C LYS A 160 -19.20 15.24 -8.14
N LEU A 161 -19.17 15.81 -9.34
CA LEU A 161 -18.41 17.03 -9.62
C LEU A 161 -18.99 18.24 -8.86
N ALA A 162 -20.31 18.34 -8.80
CA ALA A 162 -21.00 19.38 -8.05
C ALA A 162 -20.72 19.29 -6.55
N PHE A 163 -20.76 18.10 -5.95
CA PHE A 163 -20.44 17.90 -4.54
C PHE A 163 -18.98 18.20 -4.24
N VAL A 164 -18.05 17.72 -5.06
CA VAL A 164 -16.63 18.02 -4.86
C VAL A 164 -16.38 19.53 -4.90
N LYS A 165 -17.00 20.24 -5.85
CA LYS A 165 -16.84 21.70 -6.00
C LYS A 165 -17.51 22.51 -4.89
N HIS A 166 -18.74 22.15 -4.53
CA HIS A 166 -19.56 22.95 -3.63
C HIS A 166 -19.46 22.49 -2.17
N LEU A 167 -19.46 21.19 -1.88
CA LEU A 167 -19.44 20.65 -0.51
C LEU A 167 -18.01 20.40 0.02
N PHE A 168 -17.05 20.10 -0.85
CA PHE A 168 -15.69 19.69 -0.45
C PHE A 168 -14.57 20.64 -0.94
N ASN A 169 -14.90 21.86 -1.37
CA ASN A 169 -13.93 22.88 -1.79
C ASN A 169 -12.89 22.39 -2.84
N ASN A 170 -13.34 21.60 -3.82
CA ASN A 170 -12.52 20.90 -4.83
C ASN A 170 -11.61 19.78 -4.31
N ASN A 171 -11.76 19.35 -3.05
CA ASN A 171 -11.03 18.21 -2.52
C ASN A 171 -11.71 16.89 -2.92
N MET A 172 -11.20 16.25 -3.98
CA MET A 172 -11.68 14.94 -4.41
C MET A 172 -11.31 13.81 -3.44
N GLU A 173 -10.19 13.93 -2.72
CA GLU A 173 -9.72 12.91 -1.79
C GLU A 173 -10.64 12.79 -0.59
N ASP A 174 -11.03 13.92 -0.01
CA ASP A 174 -11.96 13.94 1.12
C ASP A 174 -13.35 13.41 0.72
N TYR A 175 -13.83 13.76 -0.48
CA TYR A 175 -15.08 13.21 -1.01
C TYR A 175 -15.02 11.67 -1.10
N ASN A 176 -13.93 11.11 -1.64
CA ASN A 176 -13.75 9.66 -1.73
C ASN A 176 -13.61 9.01 -0.34
N ARG A 177 -12.95 9.68 0.63
CA ARG A 177 -12.85 9.22 2.02
C ARG A 177 -14.23 9.13 2.67
N VAL A 178 -15.02 10.19 2.55
CA VAL A 178 -16.41 10.25 3.04
C VAL A 178 -17.26 9.19 2.37
N LEU A 179 -17.14 9.01 1.05
CA LEU A 179 -17.88 7.98 0.32
C LEU A 179 -17.54 6.56 0.78
N SER A 180 -16.26 6.28 1.03
CA SER A 180 -15.80 4.98 1.56
C SER A 180 -16.39 4.71 2.95
N GLN A 181 -16.39 5.72 3.82
CA GLN A 181 -16.99 5.61 5.15
C GLN A 181 -18.52 5.42 5.08
N LEU A 182 -19.21 6.18 4.21
CA LEU A 182 -20.64 6.01 3.95
C LEU A 182 -20.99 4.63 3.37
N SER A 183 -20.10 4.06 2.56
CA SER A 183 -20.30 2.72 2.01
C SER A 183 -20.27 1.64 3.10
N THR A 184 -19.44 1.85 4.14
CA THR A 184 -19.28 0.96 5.31
C THR A 184 -20.42 1.11 6.33
N ILE A 185 -21.15 2.22 6.33
CA ILE A 185 -22.28 2.44 7.26
C ILE A 185 -23.56 1.75 6.72
N ASP A 186 -24.20 0.95 7.56
CA ASP A 186 -25.41 0.18 7.20
C ASP A 186 -26.74 0.90 7.49
N THR A 187 -26.72 1.99 8.26
CA THR A 187 -27.94 2.70 8.71
C THR A 187 -27.99 4.12 8.17
N GLU A 188 -29.17 4.56 7.74
CA GLU A 188 -29.42 5.93 7.27
C GLU A 188 -29.17 6.96 8.37
N GLU A 189 -29.75 6.77 9.56
CA GLU A 189 -29.60 7.68 10.71
C GLU A 189 -28.13 7.90 11.11
N ARG A 190 -27.33 6.82 11.06
CA ARG A 190 -25.90 6.87 11.34
C ARG A 190 -25.13 7.61 10.24
N SER A 191 -25.53 7.46 8.98
CA SER A 191 -24.92 8.17 7.84
C SER A 191 -25.18 9.67 7.92
N ILE A 192 -26.42 10.06 8.26
CA ILE A 192 -26.79 11.47 8.47
C ILE A 192 -26.01 12.06 9.63
N SER A 193 -25.99 11.37 10.78
CA SER A 193 -25.26 11.81 11.97
C SER A 193 -23.76 11.98 11.70
N PHE A 194 -23.17 11.08 10.92
CA PHE A 194 -21.78 11.16 10.49
C PHE A 194 -21.53 12.43 9.65
N ILE A 195 -22.40 12.73 8.70
CA ILE A 195 -22.23 13.93 7.86
C ILE A 195 -22.38 15.20 8.70
N VAL A 196 -23.41 15.28 9.55
CA VAL A 196 -23.69 16.47 10.35
C VAL A 196 -22.59 16.74 11.39
N ASN A 197 -22.05 15.68 12.02
CA ASN A 197 -21.10 15.86 13.12
C ASN A 197 -19.63 15.88 12.67
N MET A 198 -19.30 15.28 11.53
CA MET A 198 -17.90 15.03 11.15
C MET A 198 -17.52 15.56 9.77
N VAL A 199 -18.48 15.79 8.86
CA VAL A 199 -18.20 16.31 7.52
C VAL A 199 -18.59 17.78 7.43
N LYS A 200 -19.80 18.11 7.88
CA LYS A 200 -20.35 19.46 7.81
C LYS A 200 -19.50 20.50 8.56
N PRO A 201 -18.97 20.24 9.77
CA PRO A 201 -18.14 21.22 10.48
C PRO A 201 -16.80 21.52 9.80
N ASP A 202 -16.24 20.54 9.08
CA ASP A 202 -14.96 20.67 8.35
C ASP A 202 -15.07 21.56 7.10
N TYR A 203 -16.29 21.79 6.57
CA TYR A 203 -16.54 22.56 5.34
C TYR A 203 -17.49 23.73 5.56
N ASP A 204 -17.20 24.57 6.56
CA ASP A 204 -17.94 25.81 6.84
C ASP A 204 -19.46 25.60 6.98
N ASN A 205 -19.87 24.44 7.53
CA ASN A 205 -21.27 24.03 7.67
C ASN A 205 -22.10 24.08 6.39
N TRP A 206 -21.45 24.03 5.22
CA TRP A 206 -22.09 24.15 3.90
C TRP A 206 -23.01 25.37 3.76
N VAL A 207 -22.68 26.47 4.45
CA VAL A 207 -23.48 27.70 4.47
C VAL A 207 -23.65 28.26 3.06
N GLY A 208 -24.90 28.51 2.66
CA GLY A 208 -25.27 29.02 1.34
C GLY A 208 -25.28 27.97 0.22
N LYS A 209 -25.10 26.68 0.55
CA LYS A 209 -25.08 25.56 -0.41
C LYS A 209 -26.09 24.47 -0.04
N GLU A 210 -27.22 24.87 0.53
CA GLU A 210 -28.28 23.98 1.05
C GLU A 210 -28.93 23.09 -0.03
N GLU A 211 -29.00 23.57 -1.27
CA GLU A 211 -29.49 22.77 -2.41
C GLU A 211 -28.61 21.54 -2.66
N TYR A 212 -27.29 21.70 -2.59
CA TYR A 212 -26.34 20.61 -2.77
C TYR A 212 -26.33 19.67 -1.56
N GLU A 213 -26.49 20.21 -0.35
CA GLU A 213 -26.67 19.41 0.87
C GLU A 213 -27.89 18.50 0.77
N THR A 214 -29.06 19.07 0.47
CA THR A 214 -30.32 18.33 0.38
C THR A 214 -30.23 17.23 -0.67
N ARG A 215 -29.61 17.54 -1.81
CA ARG A 215 -29.39 16.59 -2.90
C ARG A 215 -28.42 15.48 -2.52
N PHE A 216 -27.33 15.81 -1.82
CA PHE A 216 -26.37 14.83 -1.32
C PHE A 216 -27.03 13.87 -0.33
N MET A 217 -27.81 14.39 0.63
CA MET A 217 -28.57 13.59 1.59
C MET A 217 -29.59 12.67 0.91
N ASN A 218 -30.30 13.15 -0.13
CA ASN A 218 -31.25 12.34 -0.89
C ASN A 218 -30.58 11.15 -1.61
N ILE A 219 -29.39 11.36 -2.16
CA ILE A 219 -28.62 10.27 -2.80
C ILE A 219 -28.21 9.21 -1.77
N ILE A 220 -27.91 9.64 -0.55
CA ILE A 220 -27.54 8.75 0.55
C ILE A 220 -28.75 7.95 1.03
N SER A 221 -29.91 8.59 1.22
CA SER A 221 -31.14 7.87 1.62
C SER A 221 -31.57 6.85 0.55
N ARG A 222 -31.38 7.17 -0.73
CA ARG A 222 -31.63 6.24 -1.84
C ARG A 222 -30.73 4.99 -1.84
N LYS A 223 -29.58 5.00 -1.15
CA LYS A 223 -28.76 3.78 -0.94
C LYS A 223 -29.47 2.79 0.00
N PHE A 224 -30.21 3.31 0.98
CA PHE A 224 -30.82 2.53 2.05
C PHE A 224 -32.26 2.10 1.74
N SER A 225 -32.96 2.84 0.88
CA SER A 225 -34.24 2.46 0.26
C SER A 225 -34.12 1.28 -0.70
#